data_AF-A0A7W1ZD73-F1
#
_entry.id   AF-A0A7W1ZD73-F1
#
_cell.length_a   1.000
_cell.length_b   1.000
_cell.length_c   1.000
_cell.angle_alpha   90.00
_cell.angle_beta   90.00
_cell.angle_gamma   90.00
#
_symmetry.space_group_name_H-M   'P 1'
#
loop_
_entity.id
_entity.type
_entity.pdbx_description
1 polymer ?
#
loop_
_entity_poly.entity_id
_entity_poly.type
_entity_poly.pdbx_seq_one_letter_code
_entity_poly.pdbx_strand_id
1 'polypeptide(L)'
;METDQPLRYRYFKVCVNFFIFRFYGNTGIISIRSNFSLFLWATWYSLITLLFGWWGGTLLKPFLGIRNSLEALHINLSGGIDFTHEMNEMDCDEKINHIWNNLLRTTLEILNKDEIEIIIELQETYEEEALKLYDDENISFIKDKLEQIDINHITDNEILDFFDALESYKKL
;
A
#
# COMPACT_ATOMS: atom_id res chain seq x y z
N MET A 1 22.26 -9.90 4.77
CA MET A 1 21.33 -9.63 3.66
C MET A 1 19.95 -9.98 4.15
N GLU A 2 19.26 -9.01 4.75
CA GLU A 2 17.85 -9.13 5.09
C GLU A 2 17.14 -8.88 3.75
N THR A 3 16.72 -9.95 3.08
CA THR A 3 15.93 -9.83 1.85
C THR A 3 14.63 -9.15 2.21
N ASP A 4 14.41 -7.95 1.69
CA ASP A 4 13.19 -7.19 1.87
C ASP A 4 12.04 -8.03 1.31
N GLN A 5 11.24 -8.62 2.19
CA GLN A 5 10.18 -9.53 1.78
C GLN A 5 8.93 -8.72 1.45
N PRO A 6 8.17 -9.09 0.40
CA PRO A 6 6.99 -8.33 0.01
C PRO A 6 6.01 -8.24 1.19
N LEU A 7 5.71 -7.00 1.59
CA LEU A 7 4.71 -6.68 2.59
C LEU A 7 3.32 -6.97 2.02
N ARG A 8 2.47 -7.61 2.81
CA ARG A 8 1.07 -7.83 2.46
C ARG A 8 0.20 -7.06 3.44
N TYR A 9 -0.74 -6.29 2.92
CA TYR A 9 -1.70 -5.54 3.72
C TYR A 9 -3.04 -6.26 3.70
N ARG A 10 -3.56 -6.58 4.89
CA ARG A 10 -4.84 -7.27 5.02
C ARG A 10 -5.68 -6.69 6.14
N TYR A 11 -6.99 -6.79 6.00
CA TYR A 11 -7.92 -6.55 7.09
C TYR A 11 -8.81 -7.76 7.31
N PHE A 12 -9.24 -7.91 8.56
CA PHE A 12 -10.13 -8.96 9.02
C PHE A 12 -11.49 -8.36 9.37
N LYS A 13 -12.53 -9.18 9.45
CA LYS A 13 -13.84 -8.74 9.92
C LYS A 13 -14.05 -9.13 11.36
N VAL A 14 -14.60 -8.21 12.15
CA VAL A 14 -14.99 -8.46 13.53
C VAL A 14 -16.50 -8.35 13.63
N CYS A 15 -17.13 -9.39 14.17
CA CYS A 15 -18.53 -9.34 14.54
C CYS A 15 -18.68 -9.59 16.05
N VAL A 16 -19.23 -8.61 16.74
CA VAL A 16 -19.55 -8.67 18.17
C VAL A 16 -21.01 -8.26 18.32
N ASN A 17 -21.86 -9.22 18.68
CA ASN A 17 -23.27 -9.03 18.96
C ASN A 17 -23.56 -9.48 20.38
N PHE A 18 -23.81 -8.52 21.27
CA PHE A 18 -24.12 -8.79 22.67
C PHE A 18 -25.41 -8.09 23.06
N PHE A 19 -26.49 -8.87 23.24
CA PHE A 19 -27.84 -8.37 23.52
C PHE A 19 -28.30 -7.30 22.50
N ILE A 20 -28.21 -6.01 22.86
CA ILE A 20 -28.64 -4.85 22.06
C ILE A 20 -27.45 -4.24 21.30
N PHE A 21 -26.23 -4.44 21.79
CA PHE A 21 -25.02 -3.92 21.14
C PHE A 21 -24.65 -4.79 19.94
N ARG A 22 -24.45 -4.13 18.79
CA ARG A 22 -24.05 -4.76 17.55
C ARG A 22 -22.90 -3.99 16.93
N PHE A 23 -21.79 -4.68 16.76
CA PHE A 23 -20.65 -4.18 16.04
C PHE A 23 -20.32 -5.18 14.93
N TYR A 24 -20.32 -4.67 13.71
CA TYR A 24 -19.87 -5.40 12.55
C TYR A 24 -19.03 -4.43 11.72
N GLY A 25 -17.74 -4.73 11.59
CA GLY A 25 -16.82 -3.82 10.94
C GLY A 25 -15.50 -4.50 10.59
N ASN A 26 -14.67 -3.74 9.89
CA ASN A 26 -13.34 -4.14 9.51
C ASN A 26 -12.37 -3.82 10.66
N THR A 27 -11.34 -4.63 10.82
CA THR A 27 -10.18 -4.26 11.62
C THR A 27 -9.41 -3.13 10.93
N GLY A 28 -8.46 -2.53 11.65
CA GLY A 28 -7.39 -1.78 10.99
C GLY A 28 -6.64 -2.66 9.98
N ILE A 29 -5.99 -2.01 9.01
CA ILE A 29 -5.12 -2.65 8.04
C ILE A 29 -3.87 -3.13 8.78
N ILE A 30 -3.55 -4.41 8.64
CA ILE A 30 -2.41 -5.04 9.28
C ILE A 30 -1.36 -5.33 8.21
N SER A 31 -0.14 -4.85 8.41
CA SER A 31 1.01 -5.22 7.60
C SER A 31 1.56 -6.56 8.07
N ILE A 32 1.59 -7.52 7.16
CA ILE A 32 2.04 -8.89 7.42
C ILE A 32 3.26 -9.15 6.55
N ARG A 33 4.42 -9.33 7.20
CA ARG A 33 5.64 -9.80 6.52
C ARG A 33 5.40 -11.22 6.01
N SER A 34 5.93 -11.56 4.84
CA SER A 34 5.64 -12.84 4.15
C SER A 34 5.90 -14.10 4.99
N ASN A 35 6.78 -14.05 5.99
CA ASN A 35 7.05 -15.18 6.90
C ASN A 35 6.15 -15.25 8.14
N PHE A 36 5.31 -14.25 8.41
CA PHE A 36 4.42 -14.26 9.57
C PHE A 36 3.15 -15.06 9.29
N SER A 37 2.73 -15.88 10.25
CA SER A 37 1.57 -16.75 10.04
C SER A 37 0.27 -15.94 10.05
N LEU A 38 -0.28 -15.71 8.84
CA LEU A 38 -1.66 -15.25 8.61
C LEU A 38 -2.68 -16.02 9.45
N PHE A 39 -2.36 -17.30 9.71
CA PHE A 39 -3.13 -18.20 10.54
C PHE A 39 -3.39 -17.67 11.95
N LEU A 40 -2.42 -17.01 12.60
CA LEU A 40 -2.60 -16.51 13.97
C LEU A 40 -3.68 -15.43 14.02
N TRP A 41 -3.61 -14.45 13.11
CA TRP A 41 -4.57 -13.36 13.02
C TRP A 41 -5.96 -13.86 12.60
N ALA A 42 -6.01 -14.70 11.58
CA ALA A 42 -7.24 -15.37 11.14
C ALA A 42 -7.92 -16.10 12.30
N THR A 43 -7.17 -16.88 13.07
CA THR A 43 -7.68 -17.65 14.21
C THR A 43 -8.15 -16.73 15.33
N TRP A 44 -7.38 -15.69 15.66
CA TRP A 44 -7.73 -14.74 16.72
C TRP A 44 -9.04 -14.01 16.44
N TYR A 45 -9.19 -13.43 15.25
CA TYR A 45 -10.41 -12.70 14.88
C TYR A 45 -11.60 -13.64 14.64
N SER A 46 -11.35 -14.86 14.16
CA SER A 46 -12.37 -15.91 14.10
C SER A 46 -12.85 -16.31 15.49
N LEU A 47 -11.95 -16.45 16.47
CA LEU A 47 -12.32 -16.79 17.85
C LEU A 47 -13.18 -15.70 18.49
N ILE A 48 -12.82 -14.42 18.31
CA ILE A 48 -13.63 -13.29 18.79
C ILE A 48 -15.03 -13.32 18.15
N THR A 49 -15.09 -13.51 16.83
CA THR A 49 -16.35 -13.57 16.07
C THR A 49 -17.20 -14.76 16.49
N LEU A 50 -16.58 -15.90 16.78
CA LEU A 50 -17.24 -17.11 17.26
C LEU A 50 -17.79 -16.88 18.68
N LEU A 51 -16.97 -16.39 19.60
CA LEU A 51 -17.37 -16.18 20.99
C LEU A 51 -18.42 -15.08 21.17
N PHE A 52 -18.44 -14.06 20.31
CA PHE A 52 -19.27 -12.88 20.52
C PHE A 52 -20.23 -12.56 19.37
N GLY A 53 -20.16 -13.22 18.22
CA GLY A 53 -20.94 -12.82 17.03
C GLY A 53 -22.40 -13.29 17.03
N TRP A 54 -22.75 -14.37 17.74
CA TRP A 54 -24.09 -14.96 17.65
C TRP A 54 -25.03 -14.58 18.81
N TRP A 55 -24.56 -13.90 19.86
CA TRP A 55 -25.35 -13.59 21.06
C TRP A 55 -26.31 -12.41 20.91
N GLY A 56 -26.54 -11.91 19.69
CA GLY A 56 -27.46 -10.80 19.44
C GLY A 56 -28.45 -11.07 18.31
N GLY A 57 -29.70 -11.35 18.69
CA GLY A 57 -30.87 -11.34 17.82
C GLY A 57 -31.87 -10.31 18.33
N THR A 58 -32.38 -9.45 17.45
CA THR A 58 -33.52 -8.57 17.77
C THR A 58 -34.77 -9.20 17.18
N LEU A 59 -35.94 -8.96 17.80
CA LEU A 59 -37.23 -9.47 17.32
C LEU A 59 -37.47 -9.23 15.82
N LEU A 60 -36.97 -8.11 15.29
CA LEU A 60 -37.12 -7.74 13.88
C LEU A 60 -36.16 -8.46 12.92
N LYS A 61 -34.98 -8.90 13.39
CA LYS A 61 -33.94 -9.52 12.54
C LYS A 61 -33.16 -10.58 13.34
N PRO A 62 -33.79 -11.71 13.68
CA PRO A 62 -33.18 -12.72 14.56
C PRO A 62 -31.94 -13.40 13.96
N PHE A 63 -31.87 -13.52 12.62
CA PHE A 63 -30.78 -14.21 11.92
C PHE A 63 -29.64 -13.29 11.44
N LEU A 64 -29.75 -11.97 11.65
CA LEU A 64 -28.74 -11.03 11.13
C LEU A 64 -27.38 -11.22 11.80
N GLY A 65 -27.35 -11.44 13.12
CA GLY A 65 -26.10 -11.69 13.85
C GLY A 65 -25.40 -12.96 13.39
N ILE A 66 -26.17 -14.03 13.15
CA ILE A 66 -25.65 -15.31 12.63
C ILE A 66 -25.08 -15.12 11.23
N ARG A 67 -25.82 -14.45 10.33
CA ARG A 67 -25.34 -14.17 8.97
C ARG A 67 -24.02 -13.40 8.97
N ASN A 68 -23.95 -12.31 9.73
CA ASN A 68 -22.76 -11.47 9.81
C ASN A 68 -21.57 -12.20 10.45
N SER A 69 -21.82 -13.08 11.41
CA SER A 69 -20.80 -13.93 12.03
C SER A 69 -20.26 -14.96 11.06
N LEU A 70 -21.12 -15.63 10.31
CA LEU A 70 -20.70 -16.59 9.28
C LEU A 70 -19.90 -15.91 8.18
N GLU A 71 -20.32 -14.72 7.74
CA GLU A 71 -19.56 -13.93 6.77
C GLU A 71 -18.19 -13.52 7.31
N ALA A 72 -18.13 -13.00 8.54
CA ALA A 72 -16.86 -12.62 9.16
C ALA A 72 -15.94 -13.83 9.39
N LEU A 73 -16.48 -14.98 9.82
CA LEU A 73 -15.72 -16.22 9.96
C LEU A 73 -15.19 -16.71 8.62
N HIS A 74 -16.01 -16.69 7.57
CA HIS A 74 -15.60 -17.09 6.23
C HIS A 74 -14.41 -16.25 5.75
N ILE A 75 -14.52 -14.92 5.86
CA ILE A 75 -13.49 -13.97 5.47
C ILE A 75 -12.21 -14.12 6.31
N ASN A 76 -12.35 -14.31 7.62
CA ASN A 76 -11.18 -14.46 8.49
C ASN A 76 -10.44 -15.77 8.23
N LEU A 77 -11.17 -16.88 8.07
CA LEU A 77 -10.61 -18.20 7.81
C LEU A 77 -10.04 -18.34 6.39
N SER A 78 -10.49 -17.53 5.43
CA SER A 78 -9.84 -17.39 4.12
C SER A 78 -8.55 -16.55 4.16
N GLY A 79 -8.14 -16.08 5.34
CA GLY A 79 -6.91 -15.31 5.54
C GLY A 79 -7.09 -13.80 5.48
N GLY A 80 -8.31 -13.29 5.67
CA GLY A 80 -8.64 -11.86 5.57
C GLY A 80 -8.80 -11.39 4.12
N ILE A 81 -9.24 -10.14 3.96
CA ILE A 81 -9.32 -9.49 2.66
C ILE A 81 -7.95 -8.88 2.34
N ASP A 82 -7.48 -9.14 1.13
CA ASP A 82 -6.27 -8.53 0.61
C ASP A 82 -6.54 -7.07 0.27
N PHE A 83 -5.71 -6.17 0.79
CA PHE A 83 -5.74 -4.73 0.57
C PHE A 83 -4.36 -4.23 0.11
N THR A 84 -3.49 -5.15 -0.31
CA THR A 84 -2.10 -4.83 -0.67
C THR A 84 -2.05 -3.91 -1.89
N HIS A 85 -2.91 -4.14 -2.88
CA HIS A 85 -2.91 -3.35 -4.11
C HIS A 85 -3.31 -1.90 -3.83
N GLU A 86 -4.42 -1.70 -3.13
CA GLU A 86 -4.93 -0.40 -2.76
C GLU A 86 -3.95 0.36 -1.87
N MET A 87 -3.25 -0.35 -0.97
CA MET A 87 -2.23 0.30 -0.13
C MET A 87 -0.99 0.70 -0.92
N ASN A 88 -0.58 -0.11 -1.89
CA ASN A 88 0.53 0.24 -2.79
C ASN A 88 0.16 1.43 -3.69
N GLU A 89 -1.08 1.51 -4.20
CA GLU A 89 -1.56 2.67 -4.95
C GLU A 89 -1.57 3.93 -4.08
N MET A 90 -2.06 3.84 -2.84
CA MET A 90 -2.02 4.96 -1.90
C MET A 90 -0.61 5.42 -1.55
N ASP A 91 0.33 4.48 -1.38
CA ASP A 91 1.73 4.79 -1.09
C ASP A 91 2.41 5.44 -2.31
N CYS A 92 2.09 4.95 -3.51
CA CYS A 92 2.53 5.56 -4.76
C CYS A 92 2.00 7.00 -4.90
N ASP A 93 0.72 7.22 -4.64
CA ASP A 93 0.10 8.55 -4.61
C ASP A 93 0.79 9.47 -3.60
N GLU A 94 1.07 8.98 -2.39
CA GLU A 94 1.75 9.74 -1.34
C GLU A 94 3.17 10.13 -1.77
N LYS A 95 3.92 9.17 -2.34
CA LYS A 95 5.28 9.38 -2.87
C LYS A 95 5.29 10.40 -4.02
N ILE A 96 4.40 10.26 -5.00
CA ILE A 96 4.26 11.21 -6.12
C ILE A 96 3.94 12.60 -5.60
N ASN A 97 2.98 12.72 -4.67
CA ASN A 97 2.59 14.01 -4.11
C ASN A 97 3.70 14.64 -3.28
N HIS A 98 4.45 13.85 -2.51
CA HIS A 98 5.61 14.35 -1.77
C HIS A 98 6.68 14.88 -2.71
N ILE A 99 7.05 14.11 -3.74
CA ILE A 99 8.06 14.53 -4.73
C ILE A 99 7.58 15.80 -5.43
N TRP A 100 6.36 15.81 -5.96
CA TRP A 100 5.75 16.99 -6.60
C TRP A 100 5.85 18.26 -5.73
N ASN A 101 5.61 18.15 -4.43
CA ASN A 101 5.63 19.30 -3.52
C ASN A 101 7.05 19.76 -3.14
N ASN A 102 8.06 18.95 -3.39
CA ASN A 102 9.46 19.23 -3.02
C ASN A 102 10.37 19.49 -4.23
N LEU A 103 9.86 19.36 -5.46
CA LEU A 103 10.58 19.79 -6.67
C LEU A 103 10.75 21.31 -6.72
N LEU A 104 11.82 21.76 -7.37
CA LEU A 104 12.01 23.15 -7.69
C LEU A 104 10.90 23.64 -8.64
N ARG A 105 10.56 24.92 -8.50
CA ARG A 105 9.55 25.55 -9.36
C ARG A 105 9.88 25.43 -10.85
N THR A 106 11.15 25.57 -11.22
CA THR A 106 11.62 25.43 -12.60
C THR A 106 11.37 24.02 -13.14
N THR A 107 11.56 23.01 -12.29
CA THR A 107 11.32 21.60 -12.62
C THR A 107 9.82 21.33 -12.76
N LEU A 108 8.97 21.91 -11.90
CA LEU A 108 7.51 21.81 -11.99
C LEU A 108 6.90 22.50 -13.21
N GLU A 109 7.61 23.44 -13.83
CA GLU A 109 7.20 24.07 -15.08
C GLU A 109 7.48 23.17 -16.30
N ILE A 110 8.31 22.13 -16.12
CA ILE A 110 8.77 21.20 -17.16
C ILE A 110 8.10 19.83 -16.99
N LEU A 111 8.07 19.30 -15.76
CA LEU A 111 7.52 18.00 -15.39
C LEU A 111 6.04 18.09 -15.02
N ASN A 112 5.28 17.07 -15.41
CA ASN A 112 3.95 16.80 -14.87
C ASN A 112 3.96 15.57 -13.93
N LYS A 113 2.83 15.31 -13.26
CA LYS A 113 2.72 14.19 -12.30
C LYS A 113 2.87 12.82 -12.95
N ASP A 114 2.34 12.64 -14.16
CA ASP A 114 2.41 11.38 -14.90
C ASP A 114 3.88 11.07 -15.27
N GLU A 115 4.65 12.10 -15.65
CA GLU A 115 6.08 11.98 -15.91
C GLU A 115 6.87 11.65 -14.64
N ILE A 116 6.49 12.21 -13.49
CA ILE A 116 7.11 11.89 -12.20
C ILE A 116 6.83 10.44 -11.80
N GLU A 117 5.61 9.95 -12.00
CA GLU A 117 5.26 8.54 -11.78
C GLU A 117 6.16 7.62 -12.61
N ILE A 118 6.32 7.91 -13.91
CA ILE A 118 7.21 7.15 -14.80
C ILE A 118 8.66 7.18 -14.31
N ILE A 119 9.18 8.35 -13.91
CA ILE A 119 10.56 8.46 -13.42
C ILE A 119 10.75 7.66 -12.12
N ILE A 120 9.73 7.60 -11.25
CA ILE A 120 9.74 6.75 -10.05
C ILE A 120 9.86 5.28 -10.43
N GLU A 121 9.04 4.79 -11.38
CA GLU A 121 9.09 3.39 -11.83
C GLU A 121 10.45 3.03 -12.45
N LEU A 122 11.02 3.94 -13.25
CA LEU A 122 12.35 3.77 -13.84
C LEU A 122 13.43 3.73 -12.75
N GLN A 123 13.34 4.61 -11.74
CA GLN A 123 14.28 4.62 -10.63
C GLN A 123 14.20 3.34 -9.80
N GLU A 124 13.00 2.83 -9.52
CA GLU A 124 12.81 1.57 -8.81
C GLU A 124 13.39 0.40 -9.61
N THR A 125 13.21 0.39 -10.94
CA THR A 125 13.81 -0.60 -11.83
C THR A 125 15.34 -0.55 -11.79
N TYR A 126 15.93 0.65 -11.76
CA TYR A 126 17.39 0.80 -11.67
C TYR A 126 17.94 0.38 -10.31
N GLU A 127 17.22 0.66 -9.21
CA GLU A 127 17.61 0.28 -7.85
C GLU A 127 17.67 -1.24 -7.64
N GLU A 128 16.92 -2.03 -8.43
CA GLU A 128 17.04 -3.50 -8.43
C GLU A 128 18.41 -3.97 -8.98
N GLU A 129 19.03 -3.21 -9.88
CA GLU A 129 20.29 -3.56 -10.54
C GLU A 129 21.52 -2.85 -9.94
N ALA A 130 21.37 -1.62 -9.42
CA ALA A 130 22.45 -0.79 -8.89
C ALA A 130 22.02 0.11 -7.73
N LEU A 131 22.88 0.25 -6.70
CA LEU A 131 22.54 0.92 -5.43
C LEU A 131 22.78 2.44 -5.39
N LYS A 132 23.12 3.10 -6.51
CA LYS A 132 23.55 4.50 -6.51
C LYS A 132 22.53 5.41 -7.18
N LEU A 133 21.93 6.30 -6.38
CA LEU A 133 20.96 7.29 -6.83
C LEU A 133 21.60 8.36 -7.75
N TYR A 134 22.68 9.00 -7.30
CA TYR A 134 23.33 10.12 -8.00
C TYR A 134 24.48 9.68 -8.93
N ASP A 135 24.28 8.65 -9.74
CA ASP A 135 25.28 8.20 -10.72
C ASP A 135 24.96 8.71 -12.12
N ASP A 136 25.99 9.04 -12.90
CA ASP A 136 25.83 9.47 -14.31
C ASP A 136 25.20 8.34 -15.15
N GLU A 137 25.48 7.08 -14.78
CA GLU A 137 24.87 5.89 -15.38
C GLU A 137 23.35 5.85 -15.13
N ASN A 138 22.90 6.26 -13.93
CA ASN A 138 21.48 6.28 -13.59
C ASN A 138 20.73 7.39 -14.34
N ILE A 139 21.32 8.60 -14.37
CA ILE A 139 20.74 9.73 -15.11
C ILE A 139 20.62 9.37 -16.60
N SER A 140 21.66 8.74 -17.17
CA SER A 140 21.65 8.30 -18.56
C SER A 140 20.59 7.21 -18.80
N PHE A 141 20.47 6.24 -17.88
CA PHE A 141 19.45 5.20 -17.96
C PHE A 141 18.04 5.78 -17.98
N ILE A 142 17.71 6.69 -17.06
CA ILE A 142 16.40 7.34 -17.00
C ILE A 142 16.12 8.09 -18.31
N LYS A 143 17.08 8.88 -18.80
CA LYS A 143 16.90 9.63 -20.06
C LYS A 143 16.69 8.73 -21.27
N ASP A 144 17.51 7.69 -21.42
CA ASP A 144 17.40 6.74 -22.53
C ASP A 144 16.03 6.04 -22.53
N LYS A 145 15.45 5.80 -21.35
CA LYS A 145 14.13 5.19 -21.18
C LYS A 145 12.99 6.17 -21.44
N LEU A 146 13.12 7.41 -21.01
CA LEU A 146 12.17 8.48 -21.31
C LEU A 146 12.13 8.79 -22.82
N GLU A 147 13.29 8.79 -23.49
CA GLU A 147 13.36 8.99 -24.95
C GLU A 147 12.67 7.85 -25.72
N GLN A 148 12.74 6.60 -25.23
CA GLN A 148 12.03 5.45 -25.82
C GLN A 148 10.50 5.59 -25.80
N ILE A 149 9.96 6.44 -24.92
CA ILE A 149 8.52 6.73 -24.80
C ILE A 149 8.17 8.17 -25.23
N ASP A 150 9.06 8.82 -25.98
CA ASP A 150 8.89 10.17 -26.57
C ASP A 150 8.84 11.32 -25.54
N ILE A 151 9.50 11.15 -24.39
CA ILE A 151 9.69 12.19 -23.38
C ILE A 151 11.14 12.69 -23.45
N ASN A 152 11.33 13.80 -24.17
CA ASN A 152 12.66 14.26 -24.59
C ASN A 152 13.06 15.63 -24.00
N HIS A 153 12.17 16.27 -23.24
CA HIS A 153 12.34 17.62 -22.69
C HIS A 153 13.00 17.65 -21.30
N ILE A 154 13.20 16.49 -20.68
CA ILE A 154 13.76 16.36 -19.34
C ILE A 154 15.30 16.34 -19.44
N THR A 155 15.96 17.23 -18.68
CA THR A 155 17.41 17.33 -18.63
C THR A 155 17.96 16.75 -17.32
N ASP A 156 19.29 16.64 -17.24
CA ASP A 156 20.00 16.14 -16.08
C ASP A 156 19.68 16.95 -14.82
N ASN A 157 19.41 18.26 -14.96
CA ASN A 157 19.07 19.12 -13.82
C ASN A 157 17.72 18.74 -13.20
N GLU A 158 16.70 18.45 -14.03
CA GLU A 158 15.38 18.04 -13.52
C GLU A 158 15.45 16.65 -12.88
N ILE A 159 16.28 15.75 -13.40
CA ILE A 159 16.49 14.42 -12.82
C ILE A 159 17.23 14.51 -11.48
N LEU A 160 18.24 15.36 -11.37
CA LEU A 160 18.95 15.61 -10.11
C LEU A 160 18.03 16.21 -9.05
N ASP A 161 17.20 17.18 -9.44
CA ASP A 161 16.19 17.77 -8.54
C ASP A 161 15.13 16.73 -8.12
N PHE A 162 14.72 15.84 -9.04
CA PHE A 162 13.89 14.68 -8.70
C PHE A 162 14.57 13.76 -7.68
N PHE A 163 15.87 13.47 -7.83
CA PHE A 163 16.60 12.66 -6.86
C PHE A 163 16.68 13.32 -5.48
N ASP A 164 16.88 14.63 -5.41
CA ASP A 164 16.85 15.38 -4.15
C ASP A 164 15.48 15.28 -3.47
N ALA A 165 14.40 15.45 -4.25
CA ALA A 165 13.04 15.29 -3.76
C ALA A 165 12.73 13.86 -3.31
N LEU A 166 13.18 12.84 -4.05
CA LEU A 166 13.04 11.43 -3.70
C LEU A 166 13.85 11.07 -2.44
N GLU A 167 15.07 11.58 -2.30
CA GLU A 167 15.91 11.35 -1.11
C GLU A 167 15.26 11.96 0.14
N SER A 168 14.59 13.11 0.00
CA SER A 168 13.83 13.73 1.09
C SER A 168 12.66 12.85 1.58
N TYR A 169 12.01 12.12 0.66
CA TYR A 169 10.95 11.18 1.00
C TYR A 169 11.49 9.96 1.76
N LYS A 170 12.61 9.38 1.30
CA LYS A 170 13.25 8.22 1.96
C LYS A 170 13.75 8.51 3.39
N LYS A 171 13.86 9.79 3.78
CA LYS A 171 14.29 10.23 5.11
C LYS A 171 13.14 10.41 6.12
N LEU A 172 11.88 10.29 5.69
CA LEU A 172 10.68 10.30 6.54
C LEU A 172 10.47 8.94 7.22
#